data_AF-A0A972DWT2-F1
#
_entry.id   AF-A0A972DWT2-F1
#
_cell.length_a   1.000
_cell.length_b   1.000
_cell.length_c   1.000
_cell.angle_alpha   90.00
_cell.angle_beta   90.00
_cell.angle_gamma   90.00
#
_symmetry.space_group_name_H-M   'P 1'
#
loop_
_entity.id
_entity.type
_entity.pdbx_description
1 polymer ?
#
loop_
_entity_poly.entity_id
_entity_poly.type
_entity_poly.pdbx_seq_one_letter_code
_entity_poly.pdbx_strand_id
1 'polypeptide(L)'
;MTDSETANRIRRIEDDLRRWYAHIPDLYHGAFRRLWLRAIQGRSKAAAIKCKCLDCVCWQQSEAGDCGVYHCPLYPYRPGARDREAYDIAVRRVMACSAPQEARGEADTE
;
A
#
# COMPACT_ATOMS: atom_id res chain seq x y z
N MET A 1 -14.75 -29.19 -3.79
CA MET A 1 -15.48 -27.94 -4.07
C MET A 1 -16.64 -28.30 -4.99
N THR A 2 -17.86 -28.25 -4.48
CA THR A 2 -19.07 -28.44 -5.29
C THR A 2 -19.44 -27.17 -6.04
N ASP A 3 -20.30 -27.27 -7.05
CA ASP A 3 -20.80 -26.11 -7.79
C ASP A 3 -21.55 -25.12 -6.87
N SER A 4 -22.24 -25.64 -5.86
CA SER A 4 -22.94 -24.84 -4.85
C SER A 4 -21.99 -24.06 -3.94
N GLU A 5 -20.88 -24.66 -3.50
CA GLU A 5 -19.86 -23.97 -2.70
C GLU A 5 -19.19 -22.85 -3.50
N THR A 6 -18.93 -23.11 -4.78
CA THR A 6 -18.34 -22.12 -5.69
C THR A 6 -19.27 -20.94 -5.93
N ALA A 7 -20.56 -21.19 -6.19
CA ALA A 7 -21.57 -20.14 -6.34
C ALA A 7 -21.72 -19.28 -5.07
N ASN A 8 -21.72 -19.93 -3.90
CA ASN A 8 -21.77 -19.22 -2.61
C ASN A 8 -20.54 -18.34 -2.39
N ARG A 9 -19.35 -18.80 -2.78
CA ARG A 9 -18.12 -18.01 -2.70
C ARG A 9 -18.20 -16.78 -3.62
N ILE A 10 -18.66 -16.94 -4.86
CA ILE A 10 -18.80 -15.83 -5.82
C ILE A 10 -19.75 -14.77 -5.27
N ARG A 11 -20.93 -15.18 -4.79
CA ARG A 11 -21.90 -14.25 -4.21
C ARG A 11 -21.31 -13.42 -3.07
N ARG A 12 -20.57 -14.06 -2.14
CA ARG A 12 -19.92 -13.36 -1.02
C ARG A 12 -18.90 -12.32 -1.51
N ILE A 13 -18.10 -12.68 -2.50
CA ILE A 13 -17.12 -11.77 -3.10
C ILE A 13 -17.84 -10.58 -3.76
N GLU A 14 -18.90 -10.85 -4.52
CA GLU A 14 -19.68 -9.82 -5.19
C GLU A 14 -20.32 -8.84 -4.20
N ASP A 15 -20.95 -9.35 -3.13
CA ASP A 15 -21.59 -8.54 -2.10
C ASP A 15 -20.57 -7.62 -1.40
N ASP A 16 -19.39 -8.15 -1.07
CA ASP A 16 -18.31 -7.37 -0.44
C ASP A 16 -17.78 -6.27 -1.38
N LEU A 17 -17.52 -6.61 -2.65
CA LEU A 17 -17.08 -5.64 -3.66
C LEU A 17 -18.11 -4.52 -3.87
N ARG A 18 -19.41 -4.86 -3.93
CA ARG A 18 -20.50 -3.87 -4.05
C ARG A 18 -20.57 -2.96 -2.83
N ARG A 19 -20.47 -3.53 -1.62
CA ARG A 19 -20.47 -2.77 -0.36
C ARG A 19 -19.29 -1.80 -0.31
N TRP A 20 -18.11 -2.27 -0.67
CA TRP A 20 -16.91 -1.43 -0.70
C TRP A 20 -17.04 -0.30 -1.72
N TYR A 21 -17.48 -0.60 -2.95
CA TYR A 21 -17.69 0.40 -4.00
C TYR A 21 -18.65 1.52 -3.58
N ALA A 22 -19.73 1.17 -2.86
CA ALA A 22 -20.69 2.14 -2.35
C ALA A 22 -20.09 3.08 -1.28
N HIS A 23 -19.12 2.61 -0.50
CA HIS A 23 -18.43 3.43 0.50
C HIS A 23 -17.46 4.44 -0.11
N ILE A 24 -16.98 4.21 -1.34
CA ILE A 24 -16.07 5.12 -2.02
C ILE A 24 -16.79 6.44 -2.36
N PRO A 25 -16.28 7.59 -1.89
CA PRO A 25 -16.89 8.89 -2.16
C PRO A 25 -17.03 9.17 -3.65
N ASP A 26 -18.18 9.71 -4.04
CA ASP A 26 -18.42 10.17 -5.41
C ASP A 26 -17.85 11.58 -5.64
N LEU A 27 -16.57 11.74 -5.32
CA LEU A 27 -15.86 13.00 -5.49
C LEU A 27 -15.15 13.03 -6.85
N TYR A 28 -14.87 14.23 -7.34
CA TYR A 28 -14.14 14.46 -8.59
C TYR A 28 -14.74 13.68 -9.77
N HIS A 29 -16.07 13.75 -9.91
CA HIS A 29 -16.83 13.04 -10.93
C HIS A 29 -16.54 11.52 -10.93
N GLY A 30 -16.54 10.87 -9.77
CA GLY A 30 -16.31 9.44 -9.63
C GLY A 30 -14.87 8.97 -9.94
N ALA A 31 -13.87 9.85 -9.87
CA ALA A 31 -12.49 9.48 -10.17
C ALA A 31 -11.95 8.38 -9.26
N PHE A 32 -12.30 8.41 -7.97
CA PHE A 32 -11.89 7.39 -7.00
C PHE A 32 -12.54 6.03 -7.27
N ARG A 33 -13.82 6.01 -7.63
CA ARG A 33 -14.52 4.81 -8.06
C ARG A 33 -13.87 4.18 -9.30
N ARG A 34 -13.53 4.99 -10.31
CA ARG A 34 -12.80 4.51 -11.50
C ARG A 34 -11.41 3.96 -11.16
N LEU A 35 -10.70 4.61 -10.24
CA LEU A 35 -9.40 4.13 -9.78
C LEU A 35 -9.53 2.76 -9.10
N TRP A 36 -10.50 2.60 -8.22
CA TRP A 36 -10.76 1.32 -7.55
C TRP A 36 -11.16 0.22 -8.54
N LEU A 37 -12.06 0.51 -9.50
CA LEU A 37 -12.42 -0.43 -10.57
C LEU A 37 -11.20 -0.89 -11.38
N ARG A 38 -10.24 0.02 -11.63
CA ARG A 38 -8.97 -0.33 -12.28
C ARG A 38 -8.07 -1.18 -11.38
N ALA A 39 -8.02 -0.88 -10.08
CA ALA A 39 -7.21 -1.60 -9.12
C ALA A 39 -7.64 -3.08 -8.98
N ILE A 40 -8.94 -3.34 -8.82
CA ILE A 40 -9.47 -4.69 -8.61
C ILE A 40 -9.32 -5.61 -9.83
N GLN A 41 -9.11 -5.05 -11.03
CA GLN A 41 -8.80 -5.82 -12.24
C GLN A 41 -7.40 -6.47 -12.19
N GLY A 42 -6.54 -6.09 -11.23
CA GLY A 42 -5.21 -6.67 -11.05
C GLY A 42 -4.18 -6.28 -12.12
N ARG A 43 -4.53 -5.38 -13.05
CA ARG A 43 -3.68 -4.99 -14.19
C ARG A 43 -2.68 -3.87 -13.89
N SER A 44 -2.82 -3.20 -12.74
CA SER A 44 -1.96 -2.07 -12.38
C SER A 44 -1.67 -2.05 -10.88
N LYS A 45 -0.46 -2.48 -10.50
CA LYS A 45 0.04 -2.40 -9.11
C LYS A 45 0.01 -0.95 -8.61
N ALA A 46 0.41 0.01 -9.46
CA ALA A 46 0.37 1.43 -9.14
C ALA A 46 -1.06 1.92 -8.83
N ALA A 47 -2.08 1.46 -9.58
CA ALA A 47 -3.47 1.80 -9.29
C ALA A 47 -3.93 1.19 -7.95
N ALA A 48 -3.56 -0.06 -7.67
CA ALA A 48 -3.88 -0.73 -6.41
C ALA A 48 -3.25 -0.03 -5.20
N ILE A 49 -1.95 0.30 -5.28
CA ILE A 49 -1.23 1.05 -4.24
C ILE A 49 -1.85 2.42 -4.04
N LYS A 50 -2.08 3.18 -5.13
CA LYS A 50 -2.73 4.50 -5.05
C LYS A 50 -4.10 4.41 -4.40
N CYS A 51 -4.91 3.43 -4.77
CA CYS A 51 -6.22 3.21 -4.18
C CYS A 51 -6.10 2.90 -2.68
N LYS A 52 -5.15 2.05 -2.27
CA LYS A 52 -4.95 1.70 -0.86
C LYS A 52 -4.46 2.88 -0.03
N CYS A 53 -3.56 3.70 -0.57
CA CYS A 53 -3.11 4.92 0.09
C CYS A 53 -4.28 5.89 0.30
N LEU A 54 -5.10 6.12 -0.74
CA LEU A 54 -6.26 7.00 -0.64
C LEU A 54 -7.29 6.49 0.37
N ASP A 55 -7.61 5.20 0.33
CA ASP A 55 -8.46 4.55 1.34
C ASP A 55 -7.94 4.81 2.78
N CYS A 56 -6.65 4.58 3.02
CA CYS A 56 -6.02 4.75 4.32
C CYS A 56 -6.12 6.18 4.87
N VAL A 57 -6.08 7.20 4.01
CA VAL A 57 -6.20 8.62 4.39
C VAL A 57 -7.62 9.17 4.18
N CYS A 58 -8.62 8.29 4.21
CA CYS A 58 -10.04 8.66 4.09
C CYS A 58 -10.35 9.47 2.81
N TRP A 59 -9.72 9.09 1.69
CA TRP A 59 -9.86 9.69 0.36
C TRP A 59 -9.40 11.15 0.24
N GLN A 60 -8.58 11.63 1.19
CA GLN A 60 -7.96 12.95 1.15
C GLN A 60 -6.63 12.91 0.38
N GLN A 61 -6.61 13.42 -0.86
CA GLN A 61 -5.45 13.26 -1.75
C GLN A 61 -4.16 13.94 -1.24
N SER A 62 -4.28 15.10 -0.57
CA SER A 62 -3.14 15.83 0.00
C SER A 62 -2.44 15.01 1.09
N GLU A 63 -3.23 14.40 1.98
CA GLU A 63 -2.75 13.60 3.10
C GLU A 63 -1.92 12.38 2.66
N ALA A 64 -2.18 11.84 1.46
CA ALA A 64 -1.37 10.74 0.93
C ALA A 64 0.08 11.17 0.62
N GLY A 65 0.27 12.43 0.17
CA GLY A 65 1.60 12.99 -0.09
C GLY A 65 2.35 13.38 1.18
N ASP A 66 1.60 13.91 2.15
CA ASP A 66 2.09 14.40 3.46
C ASP A 66 2.06 13.33 4.57
N CYS A 67 1.75 12.08 4.22
CA CYS A 67 1.67 10.96 5.17
C CYS A 67 2.98 10.79 5.97
N GLY A 68 2.88 10.71 7.30
CA GLY A 68 4.00 10.53 8.23
C GLY A 68 4.17 9.09 8.76
N VAL A 69 3.46 8.11 8.20
CA VAL A 69 3.52 6.70 8.64
C VAL A 69 4.75 5.99 8.04
N TYR A 70 5.95 6.41 8.44
CA TYR A 70 7.23 5.96 7.85
C TYR A 70 7.49 4.46 7.94
N HIS A 71 6.86 3.76 8.88
CA HIS A 71 6.99 2.30 9.02
C HIS A 71 6.07 1.52 8.06
N CYS A 72 5.22 2.19 7.28
CA CYS A 72 4.34 1.53 6.34
C CYS A 72 5.15 0.91 5.19
N PRO A 73 4.98 -0.39 4.87
CA PRO A 73 5.69 -1.01 3.74
C PRO A 73 5.28 -0.44 2.37
N LEU A 74 4.15 0.28 2.29
CA LEU A 74 3.72 0.99 1.09
C LEU A 74 4.27 2.42 1.00
N TYR A 75 4.91 2.94 2.06
CA TYR A 75 5.48 4.28 2.09
C TYR A 75 6.39 4.61 0.89
N PRO A 76 7.30 3.71 0.44
CA PRO A 76 8.10 3.92 -0.77
C PRO A 76 7.32 3.75 -2.08
N TYR A 77 6.00 3.62 -2.06
CA TYR A 77 5.20 3.55 -3.28
C TYR A 77 4.02 4.52 -3.25
N ARG A 78 3.95 5.36 -2.21
CA ARG A 78 2.82 6.25 -1.98
C ARG A 78 2.73 7.33 -3.07
N PRO A 79 1.51 7.70 -3.49
CA PRO A 79 1.31 8.73 -4.52
C PRO A 79 1.65 10.11 -3.97
N GLY A 80 2.29 10.96 -4.79
CA GLY A 80 2.55 12.36 -4.44
C GLY A 80 3.56 12.56 -3.30
N ALA A 81 4.45 11.57 -3.07
CA ALA A 81 5.46 11.62 -2.02
C ALA A 81 6.36 12.87 -2.12
N ARG A 82 6.31 13.74 -1.10
CA ARG A 82 7.09 14.98 -1.05
C ARG A 82 8.44 14.84 -0.35
N ASP A 83 8.57 13.87 0.56
CA ASP A 83 9.80 13.62 1.33
C ASP A 83 10.57 12.39 0.84
N ARG A 84 10.34 11.99 -0.41
CA ARG A 84 10.85 10.73 -0.97
C ARG A 84 12.36 10.56 -0.78
N GLU A 85 13.10 11.63 -1.08
CA GLU A 85 14.57 11.64 -0.97
C GLU A 85 15.03 11.47 0.48
N ALA A 86 14.43 12.22 1.41
CA ALA A 86 14.74 12.10 2.84
C ALA A 86 14.44 10.70 3.37
N TYR A 87 13.31 10.12 2.98
CA TYR A 87 12.94 8.75 3.33
C TYR A 87 13.95 7.73 2.81
N ASP A 88 14.36 7.82 1.54
CA ASP A 88 15.32 6.89 0.95
C ASP A 88 16.70 6.96 1.65
N ILE A 89 17.15 8.16 2.04
CA ILE A 89 18.37 8.36 2.85
C ILE A 89 18.22 7.68 4.22
N ALA A 90 17.09 7.88 4.90
CA ALA A 90 16.82 7.30 6.21
C ALA A 90 16.81 5.76 6.15
N VAL A 91 16.12 5.18 5.16
CA VAL A 91 16.07 3.72 4.95
C VAL A 91 17.47 3.16 4.73
N ARG A 92 18.30 3.79 3.88
CA ARG A 92 19.69 3.33 3.65
C ARG A 92 20.50 3.30 4.95
N ARG A 93 20.35 4.32 5.81
CA ARG A 93 21.02 4.35 7.12
C ARG A 93 20.55 3.22 8.02
N VAL A 94 19.24 2.98 8.10
CA VAL A 94 18.67 1.88 8.89
C VAL A 94 19.15 0.52 8.39
N MET A 95 19.13 0.30 7.08
CA MET A 95 19.58 -0.95 6.46
C MET A 95 21.08 -1.19 6.71
N ALA A 96 21.91 -0.15 6.67
CA ALA A 96 23.34 -0.26 6.98
C ALA A 96 23.60 -0.67 8.44
N CYS A 97 22.81 -0.17 9.39
CA CYS A 97 22.91 -0.54 10.80
C CYS A 97 22.33 -1.93 11.11
N SER A 98 21.46 -2.46 10.25
CA SER A 98 20.78 -3.75 10.44
C SER A 98 21.50 -4.91 9.75
N ALA A 99 22.65 -4.66 9.13
CA ALA A 99 23.49 -5.71 8.57
C ALA A 99 24.02 -6.61 9.70
N PRO A 100 24.08 -7.94 9.51
CA PRO A 100 24.57 -8.86 10.52
C PRO A 100 25.96 -8.44 11.00
N GLN A 101 26.14 -8.29 12.31
CA GLN A 101 27.44 -8.07 12.94
C GLN A 101 28.25 -9.39 12.94
N GLU A 102 28.60 -9.92 11.78
CA GLU A 102 29.57 -11.02 11.71
C GLU A 102 30.92 -10.48 11.26
N ALA A 103 31.97 -10.80 12.02
CA ALA A 103 33.39 -10.40 11.90
C ALA A 103 33.87 -9.13 12.65
N ARG A 104 33.35 -8.84 13.85
CA ARG A 104 34.18 -8.23 14.91
C ARG A 104 34.68 -9.32 15.84
N GLY A 105 35.64 -10.12 15.37
CA GLY A 105 36.25 -11.17 16.17
C GLY A 105 37.53 -11.66 15.53
N GLU A 106 38.65 -11.03 15.89
CA GLU A 106 40.00 -11.60 16.05
C GLU A 106 41.00 -10.45 16.23
N ALA A 107 41.07 -9.94 17.45
CA ALA A 107 42.22 -9.25 17.98
C ALA A 107 42.23 -9.63 19.46
N ASP A 108 42.81 -10.78 19.78
CA ASP A 108 43.31 -11.18 21.11
C ASP A 108 43.80 -12.64 21.03
N THR A 109 45.06 -12.84 20.63
CA THR A 109 45.84 -14.01 21.10
C THR A 109 47.32 -13.66 21.10
N GLU A 110 47.84 -13.49 22.32
CA GLU A 110 49.23 -13.53 22.85
C GLU A 110 50.38 -12.84 22.13
#